data_AF-A0A662TP24-F1
#
_entry.id   AF-A0A662TP24-F1
#
_cell.length_a   1.000
_cell.length_b   1.000
_cell.length_c   1.000
_cell.angle_alpha   90.00
_cell.angle_beta   90.00
_cell.angle_gamma   90.00
#
_symmetry.space_group_name_H-M   'P 1'
#
loop_
_entity.id
_entity.type
_entity.pdbx_description
1 polymer ?
#
loop_
_entity_poly.entity_id
_entity_poly.type
_entity_poly.pdbx_seq_one_letter_code
_entity_poly.pdbx_strand_id
1 'polypeptide(L)'
;MKITPIAADSLGVRSMATLVETVDARIFIDPSAALGPRRYGLPPAPQELDALRRFKHIIHEIALKCDILIITHYHYDHHDPHEDFYQGKIVYAKDRFKNINRSQRIRGYVFEENIKD
;
A
#
# COMPACT_ATOMS: atom_id res chain seq x y z
N MET A 1 -12.82 18.67 1.52
CA MET A 1 -12.08 17.42 1.79
C MET A 1 -12.93 16.26 1.30
N LYS A 2 -12.33 15.30 0.59
CA LYS A 2 -12.98 14.08 0.09
C LYS A 2 -12.13 12.88 0.47
N ILE A 3 -12.79 11.80 0.92
CA ILE A 3 -12.12 10.54 1.30
C ILE A 3 -12.70 9.44 0.42
N THR A 4 -11.84 8.63 -0.20
CA THR A 4 -12.25 7.56 -1.11
C THR A 4 -11.42 6.30 -0.84
N PRO A 5 -12.04 5.22 -0.33
CA PRO A 5 -11.40 3.92 -0.26
C PRO A 5 -11.17 3.40 -1.68
N ILE A 6 -9.91 3.25 -2.09
CA ILE A 6 -9.52 2.79 -3.42
C ILE A 6 -9.55 1.26 -3.49
N ALA A 7 -8.98 0.61 -2.47
CA ALA A 7 -8.98 -0.84 -2.35
C ALA A 7 -9.18 -1.23 -0.87
N ALA A 8 -10.02 -2.23 -0.63
CA ALA A 8 -10.34 -2.73 0.71
C ALA A 8 -10.63 -4.23 0.66
N ASP A 9 -10.62 -4.87 1.83
CA ASP A 9 -10.96 -6.29 2.01
C ASP A 9 -12.27 -6.71 1.32
N SER A 10 -13.27 -5.83 1.33
CA SER A 10 -14.58 -6.06 0.70
C SER A 10 -14.56 -6.04 -0.83
N LEU A 11 -13.46 -5.61 -1.46
CA LEU A 11 -13.29 -5.55 -2.92
C LEU A 11 -12.51 -6.74 -3.48
N GLY A 12 -12.28 -7.79 -2.68
CA GLY A 12 -11.65 -9.04 -3.12
C GLY A 12 -10.13 -9.07 -2.98
N VAL A 13 -9.53 -8.07 -2.32
CA VAL A 13 -8.09 -7.99 -2.01
C VAL A 13 -7.90 -7.54 -0.57
N ARG A 14 -6.83 -7.93 0.10
CA ARG A 14 -6.46 -7.33 1.40
C ARG A 14 -5.84 -5.96 1.14
N SER A 15 -6.40 -4.91 1.74
CA SER A 15 -5.93 -3.53 1.50
C SER A 15 -6.58 -2.54 2.47
N MET A 16 -5.89 -1.41 2.68
CA MET A 16 -6.47 -0.19 3.25
C MET A 16 -6.17 1.06 2.39
N ALA A 17 -5.85 0.88 1.11
CA ALA A 17 -5.54 1.96 0.19
C ALA A 17 -6.67 3.01 0.16
N THR A 18 -6.40 4.18 0.73
CA THR A 18 -7.39 5.25 0.93
C THR A 18 -6.84 6.58 0.42
N LEU A 19 -7.53 7.15 -0.57
CA LEU A 19 -7.22 8.47 -1.10
C LEU A 19 -7.93 9.54 -0.28
N VAL A 20 -7.18 10.57 0.12
CA VAL A 20 -7.69 11.75 0.80
C VAL A 20 -7.32 12.97 -0.03
N GLU A 21 -8.32 13.71 -0.50
CA GLU A 21 -8.15 14.92 -1.31
C GLU A 21 -8.57 16.15 -0.48
N THR A 22 -7.65 17.09 -0.32
CA THR A 22 -7.91 18.42 0.25
C THR A 22 -7.91 19.46 -0.88
N VAL A 23 -7.99 20.75 -0.53
CA VAL A 23 -7.94 21.84 -1.53
C VAL A 23 -6.53 22.00 -2.12
N ASP A 24 -5.52 21.57 -1.38
CA ASP A 24 -4.10 21.87 -1.57
C ASP A 24 -3.20 20.64 -1.67
N ALA A 25 -3.72 19.44 -1.38
CA ALA A 25 -2.94 18.21 -1.43
C ALA A 25 -3.79 16.96 -1.75
N ARG A 26 -3.12 15.97 -2.35
CA ARG A 26 -3.57 14.60 -2.49
C ARG A 26 -2.70 13.67 -1.66
N ILE A 27 -3.32 13.03 -0.68
CA ILE A 27 -2.68 12.14 0.27
C ILE A 27 -3.17 10.72 -0.01
N PHE A 28 -2.25 9.78 -0.22
CA PHE A 28 -2.59 8.36 -0.35
C PHE A 28 -2.08 7.58 0.85
N ILE A 29 -3.02 7.04 1.62
CA ILE A 29 -2.73 6.20 2.78
C ILE A 29 -2.70 4.75 2.33
N ASP A 30 -1.61 4.06 2.68
CA ASP A 30 -1.35 2.64 2.44
C ASP A 30 -1.60 2.19 1.00
N PRO A 31 -0.90 2.76 0.00
CA PRO A 31 -1.09 2.48 -1.42
C PRO A 31 -0.56 1.09 -1.80
N SER A 32 -1.22 0.03 -1.34
CA SER A 32 -0.92 -1.34 -1.76
C SER A 32 -2.14 -2.24 -1.62
N ALA A 33 -2.01 -3.46 -2.13
CA ALA A 33 -2.97 -4.54 -1.98
C ALA A 33 -2.22 -5.88 -1.99
N ALA A 34 -2.76 -6.89 -1.33
CA ALA A 34 -2.21 -8.24 -1.38
C ALA A 34 -3.31 -9.31 -1.28
N LEU A 35 -2.95 -10.55 -1.55
CA LEU A 35 -3.79 -11.71 -1.26
C LEU A 35 -3.22 -12.51 -0.09
N GLY A 36 -4.07 -13.29 0.56
CA GLY A 36 -3.57 -14.36 1.44
C GLY A 36 -3.01 -15.48 0.58
N PRO A 37 -1.84 -16.07 0.90
CA PRO A 37 -1.27 -17.15 0.09
C PRO A 37 -2.17 -18.39 0.05
N ARG A 38 -2.93 -18.61 1.14
CA ARG A 38 -3.97 -19.64 1.23
C ARG A 38 -5.16 -19.13 2.04
N ARG A 39 -6.38 -19.47 1.62
CA ARG A 39 -7.61 -19.36 2.43
C ARG A 39 -8.26 -20.74 2.50
N TYR A 40 -8.53 -21.22 3.71
CA TYR A 40 -9.04 -22.58 3.93
C TYR A 40 -8.19 -23.69 3.26
N GLY A 41 -6.87 -23.48 3.19
CA GLY A 41 -5.92 -24.41 2.55
C GLY A 41 -5.83 -24.30 1.02
N LEU A 42 -6.69 -23.52 0.38
CA LEU A 42 -6.73 -23.33 -1.06
C LEU A 42 -5.92 -22.10 -1.50
N PRO A 43 -5.25 -22.14 -2.67
CA PRO A 43 -4.62 -20.95 -3.24
C PRO A 43 -5.69 -19.92 -3.67
N PRO A 44 -5.29 -18.67 -3.96
CA PRO A 44 -6.22 -17.68 -4.47
C PRO A 44 -6.89 -18.15 -5.76
N ALA A 45 -8.18 -17.87 -5.88
CA ALA A 45 -8.92 -18.15 -7.11
C ALA A 45 -8.43 -17.21 -8.24
N PRO A 46 -8.59 -17.61 -9.52
CA PRO A 46 -8.25 -16.75 -10.65
C PRO A 46 -8.84 -15.33 -10.56
N GLN A 47 -10.09 -15.22 -10.09
CA GLN A 47 -10.79 -13.95 -9.91
C GLN A 47 -10.14 -13.07 -8.83
N GLU A 48 -9.58 -13.65 -7.77
CA GLU A 48 -8.83 -12.90 -6.75
C GLU A 48 -7.51 -12.36 -7.34
N LEU A 49 -6.83 -13.15 -8.18
CA LEU A 49 -5.63 -12.70 -8.89
C LEU A 49 -5.92 -11.57 -9.88
N ASP A 50 -7.04 -11.64 -10.58
CA ASP A 50 -7.52 -10.58 -11.48
C ASP A 50 -7.85 -9.29 -10.70
N ALA A 51 -8.53 -9.43 -9.57
CA ALA A 51 -8.80 -8.30 -8.68
C ALA A 51 -7.51 -7.67 -8.15
N LEU A 52 -6.53 -8.48 -7.71
CA LEU A 52 -5.24 -7.99 -7.26
C LEU A 52 -4.51 -7.20 -8.35
N ARG A 53 -4.42 -7.74 -9.58
CA ARG A 53 -3.79 -7.04 -10.71
C ARG A 53 -4.49 -5.72 -11.02
N ARG A 54 -5.83 -5.73 -11.05
CA ARG A 54 -6.63 -4.52 -11.28
C ARG A 54 -6.38 -3.46 -10.21
N PHE A 55 -6.41 -3.82 -8.93
CA PHE A 55 -6.21 -2.86 -7.85
C PHE A 55 -4.77 -2.38 -7.75
N LYS A 56 -3.77 -3.24 -7.97
CA LYS A 56 -2.36 -2.79 -8.08
C LYS A 56 -2.20 -1.72 -9.15
N HIS A 57 -2.77 -1.92 -10.34
CA HIS A 57 -2.73 -0.93 -11.41
C HIS A 57 -3.45 0.38 -11.02
N ILE A 58 -4.66 0.31 -10.46
CA ILE A 58 -5.40 1.51 -10.02
C ILE A 58 -4.63 2.28 -8.94
N ILE A 59 -4.07 1.56 -7.95
CA ILE A 59 -3.29 2.14 -6.87
C ILE A 59 -2.07 2.86 -7.43
N HIS A 60 -1.31 2.21 -8.32
CA HIS A 60 -0.14 2.81 -8.97
C HIS A 60 -0.49 4.12 -9.68
N GLU A 61 -1.52 4.11 -10.54
CA GLU A 61 -1.98 5.29 -11.29
C GLU A 61 -2.44 6.45 -10.40
N ILE A 62 -3.03 6.16 -9.24
CA ILE A 62 -3.45 7.17 -8.28
C ILE A 62 -2.25 7.68 -7.49
N ALA A 63 -1.35 6.79 -7.05
CA ALA A 63 -0.17 7.15 -6.28
C ALA A 63 0.76 8.09 -7.04
N LEU A 64 0.96 7.85 -8.35
CA LEU A 64 1.71 8.78 -9.22
C LEU A 64 1.19 10.22 -9.18
N LYS A 65 -0.12 10.40 -8.96
CA LYS A 65 -0.81 11.71 -8.94
C LYS A 65 -0.97 12.31 -7.53
N CYS A 66 -0.43 11.66 -6.51
CA CYS A 66 -0.49 12.13 -5.13
C CYS A 66 0.78 12.90 -4.74
N ASP A 67 0.64 13.86 -3.84
CA ASP A 67 1.74 14.69 -3.32
C ASP A 67 2.41 14.01 -2.11
N ILE A 68 1.59 13.32 -1.30
CA ILE A 68 1.99 12.72 -0.03
C ILE A 68 1.56 11.26 0.00
N LEU A 69 2.45 10.37 0.43
CA LEU A 69 2.16 8.97 0.70
C LEU A 69 2.33 8.69 2.20
N ILE A 70 1.40 7.93 2.79
CA ILE A 70 1.45 7.53 4.20
C ILE A 70 1.50 6.02 4.28
N ILE A 71 2.50 5.47 4.97
CA ILE A 71 2.64 4.04 5.26
C ILE A 71 2.46 3.81 6.76
N THR A 72 1.32 3.23 7.14
CA THR A 72 0.95 3.03 8.54
C THR A 72 1.76 1.92 9.21
N HIS A 73 2.11 0.87 8.47
CA HIS A 73 2.90 -0.26 8.94
C HIS A 73 3.39 -1.17 7.78
N TYR A 74 4.23 -2.17 8.09
CA TYR A 74 4.98 -2.92 7.07
C TYR A 74 4.38 -4.29 6.70
N HIS A 75 3.09 -4.32 6.43
CA HIS A 75 2.45 -5.45 5.74
C HIS A 75 2.31 -5.14 4.25
N TYR A 76 2.45 -6.15 3.38
CA TYR A 76 2.49 -5.93 1.93
C TYR A 76 1.14 -5.51 1.32
N ASP A 77 0.06 -5.64 2.06
CA ASP A 77 -1.25 -5.05 1.76
C ASP A 77 -1.34 -3.54 2.10
N HIS A 78 -0.30 -2.97 2.72
CA HIS A 78 -0.23 -1.56 3.09
C HIS A 78 0.89 -0.80 2.36
N HIS A 79 1.97 -1.48 1.97
CA HIS A 79 3.02 -0.91 1.12
C HIS A 79 3.52 -1.94 0.11
N ASP A 80 4.15 -1.46 -0.94
CA ASP A 80 4.92 -2.29 -1.88
C ASP A 80 6.31 -1.68 -2.03
N PRO A 81 7.38 -2.31 -1.52
CA PRO A 81 8.71 -1.70 -1.53
C PRO A 81 9.34 -1.60 -2.93
N HIS A 82 8.68 -2.05 -4.00
CA HIS A 82 9.23 -2.09 -5.36
C HIS A 82 8.52 -1.14 -6.32
N GLU A 83 7.54 -0.37 -5.86
CA GLU A 83 6.85 0.60 -6.70
C GLU A 83 7.71 1.86 -6.93
N ASP A 84 7.64 2.41 -8.13
CA ASP A 84 8.38 3.63 -8.51
C ASP A 84 7.66 4.91 -8.06
N PHE A 85 6.37 4.83 -7.73
CA PHE A 85 5.58 5.99 -7.36
C PHE A 85 6.06 6.68 -6.08
N TYR A 86 6.99 6.13 -5.31
CA TYR A 86 7.58 6.80 -4.15
C TYR A 86 8.54 7.93 -4.55
N GLN A 87 9.12 7.88 -5.75
CA GLN A 87 10.14 8.82 -6.19
C GLN A 87 9.61 10.25 -6.26
N GLY A 88 10.36 11.19 -5.68
CA GLY A 88 10.04 12.62 -5.68
C GLY A 88 8.82 13.01 -4.85
N LYS A 89 8.32 12.13 -3.96
CA LYS A 89 7.16 12.39 -3.09
C LYS A 89 7.56 12.55 -1.63
N ILE A 90 6.70 13.23 -0.87
CA ILE A 90 6.79 13.22 0.59
C ILE A 90 6.20 11.91 1.10
N VAL A 91 7.02 11.10 1.78
CA VAL A 91 6.59 9.81 2.34
C VAL A 91 6.68 9.85 3.86
N TYR A 92 5.52 9.72 4.52
CA TYR A 92 5.45 9.49 5.97
C TYR A 92 5.31 8.01 6.24
N ALA A 93 6.34 7.38 6.80
CA ALA A 93 6.31 5.97 7.13
C ALA A 93 6.48 5.73 8.63
N LYS A 94 5.91 4.63 9.12
CA LYS A 94 6.07 4.16 10.50
C LYS A 94 7.54 3.93 10.85
N ASP A 95 8.00 4.48 11.98
CA ASP A 95 9.33 4.15 12.52
C ASP A 95 9.50 2.63 12.71
N ARG A 96 10.42 2.02 11.96
CA ARG A 96 10.68 0.57 11.96
C ARG A 96 11.36 0.04 13.23
N PHE A 97 11.68 0.91 14.18
CA PHE A 97 12.24 0.54 15.48
C PHE A 97 11.25 0.69 16.65
N LYS A 98 10.15 1.44 16.48
CA LYS A 98 9.21 1.74 17.59
C LYS A 98 7.88 1.02 17.46
N ASN A 99 7.51 0.27 18.52
CA ASN A 99 6.22 -0.41 18.65
C ASN A 99 5.90 -1.31 17.45
N ILE A 100 6.86 -2.15 17.06
CA ILE A 100 6.78 -2.95 15.84
C ILE A 100 7.42 -4.33 16.04
N ASN A 101 6.87 -5.34 15.36
CA ASN A 101 7.38 -6.71 15.47
C ASN A 101 8.60 -6.93 14.55
N ARG A 102 9.30 -8.06 14.75
CA ARG A 102 10.52 -8.41 13.99
C ARG A 102 10.28 -8.50 12.47
N SER A 103 9.15 -9.06 12.03
CA SER A 103 8.83 -9.22 10.61
C SER A 103 8.68 -7.87 9.93
N GLN A 104 7.90 -6.98 10.53
CA GLN A 104 7.69 -5.63 10.04
C GLN A 104 8.97 -4.79 10.10
N ARG A 105 9.85 -4.98 11.11
CA ARG A 105 11.16 -4.31 11.15
C ARG A 105 12.05 -4.66 9.96
N ILE A 106 12.04 -5.92 9.53
CA ILE A 106 12.81 -6.38 8.37
C ILE A 106 12.23 -5.79 7.08
N ARG A 107 10.90 -5.83 6.93
CA ARG A 107 10.20 -5.25 5.76
C ARG A 107 10.38 -3.73 5.68
N GLY A 108 10.35 -3.04 6.82
CA GLY A 108 10.63 -1.61 6.90
C GLY A 108 12.06 -1.26 6.51
N TYR A 109 13.04 -2.10 6.86
CA TYR A 109 14.41 -1.93 6.36
C TYR A 109 14.46 -2.05 4.83
N VAL A 110 13.86 -3.09 4.25
CA VAL A 110 13.81 -3.25 2.78
C VAL A 110 13.11 -2.07 2.11
N PHE A 111 11.99 -1.61 2.68
CA PHE A 111 11.28 -0.43 2.20
C PHE A 111 12.17 0.80 2.21
N GLU A 112 12.80 1.13 3.35
CA GLU A 112 13.71 2.26 3.48
C GLU A 112 14.86 2.21 2.47
N GLU A 113 15.48 1.05 2.23
CA GLU A 113 16.58 0.94 1.26
C GLU A 113 16.12 1.17 -0.19
N ASN A 114 14.88 0.82 -0.53
CA ASN A 114 14.37 0.97 -1.89
C ASN A 114 13.79 2.36 -2.19
N ILE A 115 13.37 3.12 -1.16
CA ILE A 115 12.81 4.47 -1.32
C ILE A 115 13.81 5.59 -1.01
N LYS A 116 15.03 5.24 -0.56
CA LYS A 116 16.12 6.20 -0.38
C LYS A 116 16.69 6.57 -1.74
N ASP A 117 16.11 7.60 -2.34
CA ASP A 117 16.72 8.49 -3.34
C ASP A 117 15.99 9.84 -3.34
#